data_AF-A0A8S3G812-F1
#
_entry.id   AF-A0A8S3G812-F1
#
_cell.length_a   1.000
_cell.length_b   1.000
_cell.length_c   1.000
_cell.angle_alpha   90.00
_cell.angle_beta   90.00
_cell.angle_gamma   90.00
#
_symmetry.space_group_name_H-M   'P 1'
#
loop_
_entity.id
_entity.type
_entity.pdbx_description
1 polymer ?
#
loop_
_entity_poly.entity_id
_entity_poly.type
_entity_poly.pdbx_seq_one_letter_code
_entity_poly.pdbx_strand_id
1 'polypeptide(L)'
;MENDKLKSIPDYAFNNSQLRYIWFGAHFKQTSQPIEYIGKYSFYHAPNLTSLRIFSPVLAKIGKYSLAMNRTSRTVNDDLGQMLYIDIGGSMLDSSSFESTSLTRFRNRSTFLRLYNTSIDYLNENVFQPFLESNPSSLLDVQDSNISRSCDSRSLWIKSEYCINSDSRENRVYGTACCSF
;
A
#
# COMPACT_ATOMS: atom_id res chain seq x y z
N MET A 1 0.10 -23.07 -15.14
CA MET A 1 1.48 -22.67 -14.83
C MET A 1 1.47 -22.11 -13.42
N GLU A 2 1.82 -22.94 -12.44
CA GLU A 2 2.12 -22.54 -11.07
C GLU A 2 3.48 -21.83 -11.09
N ASN A 3 3.49 -20.51 -10.93
CA ASN A 3 4.68 -19.69 -11.03
C ASN A 3 5.42 -19.61 -9.68
N ASP A 4 5.52 -20.74 -8.98
CA ASP A 4 5.84 -20.86 -7.55
C ASP A 4 7.32 -20.58 -7.20
N LYS A 5 8.07 -19.98 -8.12
CA LYS A 5 9.51 -19.72 -7.95
C LYS A 5 9.84 -18.25 -7.74
N LEU A 6 8.90 -17.34 -7.94
CA LEU A 6 9.20 -15.91 -7.79
C LEU A 6 9.26 -15.54 -6.30
N LYS A 7 10.49 -15.46 -5.79
CA LYS A 7 10.78 -15.09 -4.39
C LYS A 7 10.86 -13.60 -4.13
N SER A 8 10.94 -12.79 -5.19
CA SER A 8 11.07 -11.34 -5.05
C SER A 8 10.56 -10.64 -6.29
N ILE A 9 10.03 -9.43 -6.11
CA ILE A 9 9.83 -8.47 -7.20
C ILE A 9 11.12 -7.64 -7.27
N PRO A 10 11.94 -7.76 -8.32
CA PRO A 10 13.24 -7.09 -8.36
C PRO A 10 13.12 -5.56 -8.52
N ASP A 11 14.24 -4.88 -8.35
CA ASP A 11 14.36 -3.45 -8.64
C ASP A 11 13.97 -3.19 -10.10
N TYR A 12 13.17 -2.14 -10.34
CA TYR A 12 12.68 -1.77 -11.68
C TYR A 12 11.98 -2.90 -12.46
N ALA A 13 11.38 -3.89 -11.79
CA ALA A 13 10.74 -5.06 -12.41
C ALA A 13 9.78 -4.72 -13.56
N PHE A 14 9.03 -3.62 -13.44
CA PHE A 14 8.04 -3.17 -14.43
C PHE A 14 8.51 -1.94 -15.20
N ASN A 15 9.80 -1.86 -15.50
CA ASN A 15 10.34 -0.75 -16.28
C ASN A 15 9.67 -0.68 -17.67
N ASN A 16 9.20 0.50 -18.07
CA ASN A 16 8.47 0.74 -19.33
C ASN A 16 7.21 -0.12 -19.54
N SER A 17 6.60 -0.60 -18.44
CA SER A 17 5.41 -1.42 -18.54
C SER A 17 4.18 -0.58 -18.91
N GLN A 18 3.38 -1.09 -19.84
CA GLN A 18 2.08 -0.51 -20.21
C GLN A 18 0.92 -1.18 -19.44
N LEU A 19 1.22 -2.05 -18.47
CA LEU A 19 0.22 -2.79 -17.73
C LEU A 19 -0.66 -1.87 -16.87
N ARG A 20 -1.97 -2.13 -16.89
CA ARG A 20 -2.95 -1.49 -16.01
C ARG A 20 -3.21 -2.27 -14.73
N TYR A 21 -2.99 -3.58 -14.76
CA TYR A 21 -3.27 -4.49 -13.65
C TYR A 21 -2.04 -5.38 -13.43
N ILE A 22 -1.54 -5.43 -12.20
CA ILE A 22 -0.45 -6.32 -11.80
C ILE A 22 -0.89 -7.07 -10.55
N TRP A 23 -0.95 -8.39 -10.62
CA TRP A 23 -1.39 -9.23 -9.50
C TRP A 23 -0.38 -10.34 -9.21
N PHE A 24 0.04 -10.42 -7.96
CA PHE A 24 0.81 -11.52 -7.40
C PHE A 24 -0.02 -12.22 -6.34
N GLY A 25 -0.45 -13.45 -6.65
CA GLY A 25 -1.37 -14.23 -5.82
C GLY A 25 -2.85 -13.81 -5.95
N ALA A 26 -3.76 -14.63 -5.41
CA ALA A 26 -5.20 -14.34 -5.38
C ALA A 26 -5.72 -14.27 -3.93
N HIS A 27 -6.57 -13.26 -3.67
CA HIS A 27 -7.15 -12.97 -2.36
C HIS A 27 -7.94 -14.14 -1.73
N PHE A 28 -8.59 -14.98 -2.56
CA PHE A 28 -9.55 -15.99 -2.08
C PHE A 28 -9.18 -17.44 -2.39
N LYS A 29 -8.17 -17.68 -3.24
CA LYS A 29 -7.90 -19.04 -3.77
C LYS A 29 -6.73 -19.75 -3.10
N GLN A 30 -6.21 -19.21 -1.99
CA GLN A 30 -4.94 -19.65 -1.37
C GLN A 30 -3.74 -19.69 -2.33
N THR A 31 -3.87 -19.15 -3.55
CA THR A 31 -2.76 -19.03 -4.48
C THR A 31 -1.92 -17.85 -4.01
N SER A 32 -0.93 -18.16 -3.19
CA SER A 32 0.11 -17.23 -2.82
C SER A 32 1.28 -17.34 -3.78
N GLN A 33 2.04 -16.27 -3.92
CA GLN A 33 3.39 -16.34 -4.46
C GLN A 33 4.35 -16.29 -3.27
N PRO A 34 5.47 -17.01 -3.27
CA PRO A 34 6.43 -16.96 -2.16
C PRO A 34 7.29 -15.71 -2.22
N ILE A 35 6.70 -14.54 -2.48
CA ILE A 35 7.39 -13.26 -2.58
C ILE A 35 7.77 -12.80 -1.17
N GLU A 36 9.06 -12.86 -0.88
CA GLU A 36 9.66 -12.46 0.39
C GLU A 36 9.95 -10.95 0.42
N TYR A 37 10.20 -10.34 -0.75
CA TYR A 37 10.70 -8.96 -0.87
C TYR A 37 10.21 -8.22 -2.13
N ILE A 38 9.96 -6.91 -1.99
CA ILE A 38 9.73 -5.96 -3.10
C ILE A 38 10.91 -4.98 -3.22
N GLY A 39 11.54 -4.98 -4.39
CA GLY A 39 12.66 -4.15 -4.78
C GLY A 39 12.36 -2.67 -4.87
N LYS A 40 13.42 -1.87 -5.00
CA LYS A 40 13.35 -0.42 -5.17
C LYS A 40 12.80 -0.08 -6.55
N TYR A 41 11.92 0.91 -6.61
CA TYR A 41 11.37 1.41 -7.88
C TYR A 41 10.73 0.32 -8.76
N SER A 42 10.29 -0.81 -8.19
CA SER A 42 9.77 -1.95 -8.95
C SER A 42 8.65 -1.55 -9.91
N PHE A 43 7.82 -0.58 -9.54
CA PHE A 43 6.69 -0.10 -10.34
C PHE A 43 6.87 1.33 -10.89
N TYR A 44 8.08 1.89 -10.78
CA TYR A 44 8.30 3.32 -11.04
C TYR A 44 7.93 3.75 -12.46
N HIS A 45 8.18 2.91 -13.45
CA HIS A 45 7.85 3.19 -14.85
C HIS A 45 6.64 2.40 -15.36
N ALA A 46 5.63 2.22 -14.51
CA ALA A 46 4.32 1.68 -14.87
C ALA A 46 3.23 2.79 -14.85
N PRO A 47 3.27 3.76 -15.78
CA PRO A 47 2.42 4.96 -15.73
C PRO A 47 0.91 4.67 -15.83
N ASN A 48 0.55 3.54 -16.46
CA ASN A 48 -0.85 3.15 -16.68
C ASN A 48 -1.42 2.25 -15.58
N LEU A 49 -0.61 1.85 -14.59
CA LEU A 49 -1.03 0.90 -13.55
C LEU A 49 -2.16 1.47 -12.73
N THR A 50 -3.35 0.88 -12.71
CA THR A 50 -4.50 1.31 -11.90
C THR A 50 -4.74 0.41 -10.71
N SER A 51 -4.29 -0.84 -10.76
CA SER A 51 -4.43 -1.80 -9.68
C SER A 51 -3.16 -2.63 -9.53
N LEU A 52 -2.61 -2.60 -8.31
CA LEU A 52 -1.54 -3.46 -7.85
C LEU A 52 -2.08 -4.34 -6.74
N ARG A 53 -1.91 -5.66 -6.88
CA ARG A 53 -2.22 -6.62 -5.83
C ARG A 53 -1.02 -7.49 -5.54
N ILE A 54 -0.66 -7.61 -4.27
CA ILE A 54 0.42 -8.46 -3.81
C ILE A 54 -0.06 -9.22 -2.58
N PHE A 55 -0.25 -10.53 -2.72
CA PHE A 55 -0.49 -11.42 -1.60
C PHE A 55 0.64 -12.44 -1.49
N SER A 56 1.34 -12.41 -0.36
CA SER A 56 2.30 -13.45 -0.01
C SER A 56 2.39 -13.62 1.50
N PRO A 57 2.10 -14.82 2.05
CA PRO A 57 2.26 -15.12 3.47
C PRO A 57 3.67 -14.87 4.00
N VAL A 58 4.67 -14.90 3.12
CA VAL A 58 6.10 -14.73 3.45
C VAL A 58 6.66 -13.37 3.08
N LEU A 59 5.83 -12.42 2.61
CA LEU A 59 6.30 -11.05 2.34
C LEU A 59 6.66 -10.36 3.65
N ALA A 60 7.96 -10.18 3.86
CA ALA A 60 8.50 -9.61 5.09
C ALA A 60 9.09 -8.21 4.87
N LYS A 61 9.33 -7.81 3.61
CA LYS A 61 10.07 -6.57 3.32
C LYS A 61 9.62 -5.84 2.06
N ILE A 62 9.42 -4.54 2.21
CA ILE A 62 9.03 -3.59 1.15
C ILE A 62 10.10 -2.50 1.07
N GLY A 63 10.87 -2.51 -0.03
CA GLY A 63 12.04 -1.67 -0.22
C GLY A 63 11.73 -0.18 -0.38
N LYS A 64 12.77 0.64 -0.21
CA LYS A 64 12.75 2.09 -0.48
C LYS A 64 12.18 2.42 -1.85
N TYR A 65 11.21 3.34 -1.92
CA TYR A 65 10.55 3.76 -3.18
C TYR A 65 9.97 2.61 -4.02
N SER A 66 9.75 1.44 -3.44
CA SER A 66 9.26 0.25 -4.15
C SER A 66 7.93 0.52 -4.86
N LEU A 67 7.02 1.22 -4.18
CA LEU A 67 5.69 1.57 -4.70
C LEU A 67 5.61 2.97 -5.33
N ALA A 68 6.74 3.65 -5.47
CA ALA A 68 6.77 4.96 -6.12
C ALA A 68 6.34 4.83 -7.59
N MET A 69 5.61 5.82 -8.10
CA MET A 69 5.11 5.83 -9.48
C MET A 69 5.56 7.11 -10.18
N ASN A 70 6.14 6.98 -11.37
CA ASN A 70 6.46 8.11 -12.23
C ASN A 70 5.32 8.37 -13.21
N ARG A 71 4.29 9.10 -12.78
CA ARG A 71 3.28 9.60 -13.70
C ARG A 71 3.76 10.92 -14.30
N THR A 72 4.44 10.85 -15.44
CA THR A 72 4.96 12.02 -16.18
C THR A 72 3.89 12.71 -17.03
N SER A 73 2.82 12.03 -17.43
CA SER A 73 1.81 12.60 -18.33
C SER A 73 0.64 13.20 -17.57
N ARG A 74 0.65 14.53 -17.41
CA ARG A 74 -0.56 15.36 -17.31
C ARG A 74 -1.10 15.61 -18.72
N THR A 75 -1.49 14.57 -19.44
CA THR A 75 -2.32 14.80 -20.63
C THR A 75 -3.66 15.28 -20.11
N VAL A 76 -3.95 16.56 -20.38
CA VAL A 76 -5.07 17.37 -19.87
C VAL A 76 -6.46 16.73 -20.11
N ASN A 77 -6.53 15.66 -20.91
CA ASN A 77 -7.75 14.95 -21.29
C ASN A 77 -7.82 13.47 -20.89
N ASP A 78 -6.82 12.91 -20.18
CA ASP A 78 -6.85 11.52 -19.68
C ASP A 78 -7.03 11.51 -18.16
N ASP A 79 -8.29 11.54 -17.73
CA ASP A 79 -8.79 11.30 -16.38
C ASP A 79 -8.06 12.06 -15.25
N LEU A 80 -8.53 13.29 -15.02
CA LEU A 80 -8.81 13.76 -13.66
C LEU A 80 -9.59 12.65 -12.91
N GLY A 81 -8.92 11.79 -12.13
CA GLY A 81 -9.62 11.03 -11.06
C GLY A 81 -9.45 9.51 -10.98
N GLN A 82 -8.68 8.82 -11.83
CA GLN A 82 -8.47 7.38 -11.58
C GLN A 82 -7.50 7.13 -10.41
N MET A 83 -8.11 6.77 -9.28
CA MET A 83 -7.45 6.29 -8.07
C MET A 83 -6.60 5.04 -8.37
N LEU A 84 -5.37 5.01 -7.84
CA LEU A 84 -4.54 3.81 -7.83
C LEU A 84 -4.93 2.93 -6.65
N TYR A 85 -5.29 1.69 -6.90
CA TYR A 85 -5.60 0.71 -5.87
C TYR A 85 -4.38 -0.17 -5.61
N ILE A 86 -3.91 -0.19 -4.37
CA ILE A 86 -2.79 -1.01 -3.92
C ILE A 86 -3.30 -1.91 -2.79
N ASP A 87 -3.43 -3.20 -3.09
CA ASP A 87 -3.76 -4.23 -2.11
C ASP A 87 -2.49 -5.00 -1.76
N ILE A 88 -2.02 -4.94 -0.51
CA ILE A 88 -0.86 -5.72 -0.03
C ILE A 88 -1.26 -6.54 1.18
N GLY A 89 -0.97 -7.84 1.14
CA GLY A 89 -1.28 -8.74 2.25
C GLY A 89 -0.30 -9.88 2.42
N GLY A 90 -0.26 -10.42 3.64
CA GLY A 90 0.73 -11.43 4.02
C GLY A 90 0.96 -11.50 5.52
N SER A 91 0.92 -12.71 6.09
CA SER A 91 1.06 -12.93 7.53
C SER A 91 2.42 -12.49 8.10
N MET A 92 3.48 -12.48 7.30
CA MET A 92 4.80 -11.97 7.70
C MET A 92 4.97 -10.46 7.50
N LEU A 93 3.97 -9.78 6.95
CA LEU A 93 4.01 -8.33 6.82
C LEU A 93 3.67 -7.71 8.18
N ASP A 94 4.65 -7.08 8.80
CA ASP A 94 4.53 -6.42 10.11
C ASP A 94 4.87 -4.93 10.01
N SER A 95 4.80 -4.23 11.15
CA SER A 95 5.00 -2.79 11.22
C SER A 95 6.43 -2.33 10.91
N SER A 96 7.40 -3.25 10.84
CA SER A 96 8.79 -3.01 10.44
C SER A 96 9.08 -3.37 8.98
N SER A 97 8.18 -4.07 8.30
CA SER A 97 8.35 -4.53 6.91
C SER A 97 8.52 -3.39 5.89
N PHE A 98 8.07 -2.18 6.21
CA PHE A 98 8.16 -1.03 5.32
C PHE A 98 9.44 -0.24 5.58
N GLU A 99 10.36 -0.23 4.60
CA GLU A 99 11.51 0.68 4.67
C GLU A 99 11.03 2.15 4.64
N SER A 100 11.82 3.03 5.27
CA SER A 100 11.61 4.48 5.17
C SER A 100 11.49 4.88 3.70
N THR A 101 10.48 5.69 3.37
CA THR A 101 10.14 6.15 2.02
C THR A 101 9.59 5.09 1.04
N SER A 102 9.29 3.86 1.48
CA SER A 102 8.58 2.86 0.66
C SER A 102 7.25 3.38 0.10
N LEU A 103 6.51 4.15 0.91
CA LEU A 103 5.23 4.76 0.56
C LEU A 103 5.33 6.26 0.19
N THR A 104 6.30 6.64 -0.64
CA THR A 104 6.46 8.04 -1.06
C THR A 104 6.29 8.22 -2.57
N ARG A 105 6.13 9.49 -2.98
CA ARG A 105 5.97 9.94 -4.38
C ARG A 105 4.59 9.67 -5.01
N PHE A 106 3.51 9.76 -4.22
CA PHE A 106 2.13 9.71 -4.72
C PHE A 106 1.50 11.09 -5.00
N ARG A 107 2.28 12.18 -4.99
CA ARG A 107 1.77 13.57 -5.05
C ARG A 107 0.78 13.84 -6.18
N ASN A 108 1.05 13.28 -7.37
CA ASN A 108 0.22 13.50 -8.55
C ASN A 108 -0.85 12.42 -8.75
N ARG A 109 -1.14 11.58 -7.73
CA ARG A 109 -2.06 10.45 -7.88
C ARG A 109 -2.70 10.01 -6.57
N SER A 110 -4.02 10.19 -6.46
CA SER A 110 -4.82 9.63 -5.37
C SER A 110 -4.64 8.11 -5.32
N THR A 111 -4.37 7.59 -4.12
CA THR A 111 -4.06 6.17 -3.92
C THR A 111 -4.89 5.61 -2.78
N PHE A 112 -5.53 4.47 -3.00
CA PHE A 112 -6.14 3.66 -1.96
C PHE A 112 -5.18 2.51 -1.63
N LEU A 113 -4.60 2.54 -0.44
CA LEU A 113 -3.72 1.49 0.06
C LEU A 113 -4.50 0.62 1.05
N ARG A 114 -4.63 -0.67 0.77
CA ARG A 114 -5.20 -1.65 1.70
C ARG A 114 -4.16 -2.63 2.18
N LEU A 115 -4.07 -2.76 3.50
CA LEU A 115 -3.26 -3.76 4.18
C LEU A 115 -4.19 -4.81 4.78
N TYR A 116 -4.08 -6.05 4.30
CA TYR A 116 -5.01 -7.12 4.68
C TYR A 116 -4.28 -8.41 5.02
N ASN A 117 -4.80 -9.14 6.00
CA ASN A 117 -4.19 -10.36 6.53
C ASN A 117 -2.71 -10.16 6.88
N THR A 118 -2.43 -9.10 7.64
CA THR A 118 -1.07 -8.70 8.04
C THR A 118 -0.90 -8.82 9.56
N SER A 119 0.36 -8.92 9.99
CA SER A 119 0.75 -8.88 11.40
C SER A 119 1.07 -7.46 11.90
N ILE A 120 0.71 -6.42 11.14
CA ILE A 120 0.91 -5.01 11.51
C ILE A 120 0.11 -4.68 12.77
N ASP A 121 0.81 -4.35 13.84
CA ASP A 121 0.28 -4.00 15.17
C ASP A 121 0.26 -2.47 15.41
N TYR A 122 1.09 -1.71 14.69
CA TYR A 122 1.08 -0.24 14.67
C TYR A 122 1.43 0.33 13.27
N LEU A 123 1.07 1.59 13.00
CA LEU A 123 1.49 2.29 11.78
C LEU A 123 2.65 3.23 12.11
N ASN A 124 3.83 2.95 11.53
CA ASN A 124 5.01 3.79 11.67
C ASN A 124 4.76 5.17 11.03
N GLU A 125 4.70 6.21 11.86
CA GLU A 125 4.48 7.60 11.45
C GLU A 125 5.39 8.03 10.29
N ASN A 126 6.69 7.74 10.40
CA ASN A 126 7.70 8.11 9.39
C ASN A 126 7.50 7.42 8.01
N VAL A 127 6.63 6.42 7.93
CA VAL A 127 6.28 5.71 6.70
C VAL A 127 4.91 6.14 6.20
N PHE A 128 3.91 6.13 7.06
CA PHE A 128 2.50 6.29 6.67
C PHE A 128 2.02 7.74 6.66
N GLN A 129 2.54 8.62 7.51
CA GLN A 129 2.19 10.04 7.46
C GLN A 129 2.62 10.68 6.13
N PRO A 130 3.86 10.50 5.62
CA PRO A 130 4.23 11.04 4.31
C PRO A 130 3.37 10.52 3.16
N PHE A 131 2.84 9.30 3.25
CA PHE A 131 1.90 8.76 2.27
C PHE A 131 0.59 9.56 2.27
N LEU A 132 -0.03 9.71 3.44
CA LEU A 132 -1.27 10.45 3.61
C LEU A 132 -1.10 11.93 3.25
N GLU A 133 0.01 12.56 3.63
CA GLU A 133 0.27 13.96 3.31
C GLU A 133 0.61 14.18 1.82
N SER A 134 1.13 13.17 1.14
CA SER A 134 1.55 13.34 -0.26
C SER A 134 0.40 13.72 -1.18
N ASN A 135 -0.81 13.21 -0.92
CA ASN A 135 -2.01 13.55 -1.68
C ASN A 135 -3.25 13.44 -0.77
N PRO A 136 -4.05 14.51 -0.60
CA PRO A 136 -5.16 14.58 0.37
C PRO A 136 -6.31 13.61 0.04
N SER A 137 -6.41 13.15 -1.20
CA SER A 137 -7.41 12.15 -1.63
C SER A 137 -6.91 10.72 -1.48
N SER A 138 -5.71 10.50 -0.93
CA SER A 138 -5.22 9.15 -0.63
C SER A 138 -5.80 8.62 0.67
N LEU A 139 -6.07 7.33 0.68
CA LEU A 139 -6.76 6.60 1.73
C LEU A 139 -5.96 5.37 2.12
N LEU A 140 -6.04 4.99 3.40
CA LEU A 140 -5.43 3.81 3.98
C LEU A 140 -6.52 2.94 4.63
N ASP A 141 -6.55 1.65 4.33
CA ASP A 141 -7.43 0.67 4.95
C ASP A 141 -6.59 -0.42 5.62
N VAL A 142 -6.84 -0.63 6.92
CA VAL A 142 -6.16 -1.64 7.74
C VAL A 142 -7.14 -2.58 8.46
N GLN A 143 -8.40 -2.66 8.02
CA GLN A 143 -9.47 -3.40 8.71
C GLN A 143 -9.13 -4.88 8.97
N ASP A 144 -8.40 -5.52 8.06
CA ASP A 144 -8.01 -6.93 8.14
C ASP A 144 -6.58 -7.14 8.67
N SER A 145 -6.05 -6.20 9.43
CA SER A 145 -4.70 -6.26 10.05
C SER A 145 -4.78 -6.28 11.57
N ASN A 146 -3.73 -6.72 12.28
CA ASN A 146 -3.76 -6.82 13.76
C ASN A 146 -4.07 -5.48 14.47
N ILE A 147 -3.65 -4.35 13.90
CA ILE A 147 -3.94 -3.00 14.39
C ILE A 147 -5.45 -2.68 14.46
N SER A 148 -6.31 -3.42 13.75
CA SER A 148 -7.75 -3.26 13.86
C SER A 148 -8.31 -3.67 15.23
N ARG A 149 -7.52 -4.39 16.03
CA ARG A 149 -7.95 -4.94 17.33
C ARG A 149 -7.46 -4.14 18.54
N SER A 150 -6.40 -3.35 18.39
CA SER A 150 -5.82 -2.58 19.49
C SER A 150 -5.08 -1.36 18.98
N CYS A 151 -5.26 -0.22 19.65
CA CYS A 151 -4.48 0.98 19.35
C CYS A 151 -3.16 1.01 20.14
N ASP A 152 -2.05 0.76 19.45
CA ASP A 152 -0.72 0.97 20.01
C ASP A 152 -0.39 2.47 20.13
N SER A 153 0.29 2.87 21.20
CA SER A 153 0.72 4.26 21.41
C SER A 153 1.52 4.86 20.24
N ARG A 154 2.26 4.04 19.50
CA ARG A 154 3.03 4.41 18.30
C ARG A 154 2.14 4.82 17.11
N SER A 155 0.83 4.56 17.18
CA SER A 155 -0.16 4.92 16.16
C SER A 155 -1.07 6.09 16.59
N LEU A 156 -0.83 6.72 17.75
CA LEU A 156 -1.70 7.78 18.26
C LEU A 156 -1.73 9.04 17.38
N TRP A 157 -0.68 9.28 16.59
CA TRP A 157 -0.61 10.35 15.59
C TRP A 157 -1.78 10.29 14.59
N ILE A 158 -2.37 9.10 14.37
CA ILE A 158 -3.53 8.92 13.50
C ILE A 158 -4.76 9.65 14.06
N LYS A 159 -4.94 9.60 15.39
CA LYS A 159 -6.16 10.08 16.06
C LYS A 159 -6.33 11.59 15.94
N SER A 160 -5.24 12.35 16.02
CA SER A 160 -5.27 13.81 15.98
C SER A 160 -5.58 14.36 14.58
N GLU A 161 -5.23 13.63 13.53
CA GLU A 161 -5.15 14.19 12.17
C GLU A 161 -6.01 13.45 11.13
N TYR A 162 -6.33 12.18 11.34
CA TYR A 162 -6.93 11.33 10.30
C TYR A 162 -8.18 10.57 10.74
N CYS A 163 -8.55 10.64 12.03
CA CYS A 163 -9.83 10.19 12.58
C CYS A 163 -10.73 11.40 12.86
N ILE A 164 -11.40 11.95 11.85
CA ILE A 164 -12.26 13.13 12.04
C ILE A 164 -13.68 12.65 12.39
N ASN A 165 -14.19 13.15 13.52
CA ASN A 165 -15.50 12.92 14.15
C ASN A 165 -16.63 12.31 13.29
N SER A 166 -17.30 11.28 13.84
CA SER A 166 -18.63 10.67 13.57
C SER A 166 -19.18 10.49 12.15
N ASP A 167 -18.85 11.33 11.18
CA ASP A 167 -19.27 11.20 9.79
C ASP A 167 -18.14 10.51 9.00
N SER A 168 -18.27 9.18 8.86
CA SER A 168 -17.29 8.26 8.27
C SER A 168 -16.72 8.63 6.88
N ARG A 169 -17.28 9.66 6.24
CA ARG A 169 -16.93 10.12 4.89
C ARG A 169 -15.63 10.92 4.82
N GLU A 170 -15.12 11.43 5.95
CA GLU A 170 -13.88 12.23 5.97
C GLU A 170 -12.65 11.47 6.50
N ASN A 171 -12.86 10.24 7.02
CA ASN A 171 -11.75 9.43 7.51
C ASN A 171 -10.81 9.04 6.38
N ARG A 172 -9.51 9.23 6.60
CA ARG A 172 -8.48 8.85 5.63
C ARG A 172 -7.80 7.54 5.99
N VAL A 173 -7.96 7.09 7.22
CA VAL A 173 -7.50 5.80 7.73
C VAL A 173 -8.72 5.01 8.22
N TYR A 174 -8.96 3.85 7.63
CA TYR A 174 -10.09 2.97 7.94
C TYR A 174 -9.63 1.71 8.66
N GLY A 175 -10.51 1.16 9.51
CA GLY A 175 -10.30 -0.16 10.11
C GLY A 175 -9.26 -0.21 11.23
N THR A 176 -8.82 0.93 11.78
CA THR A 176 -7.95 0.97 12.95
C THR A 176 -8.75 1.17 14.24
N ALA A 177 -8.37 0.46 15.31
CA ALA A 177 -8.93 0.67 16.65
C ALA A 177 -8.58 2.06 17.23
N CYS A 178 -7.57 2.75 16.68
CA CYS A 178 -7.19 4.09 17.12
C CYS A 178 -8.24 5.17 16.85
N CYS A 179 -9.16 4.92 15.92
CA CYS A 179 -10.27 5.82 15.61
C CYS A 179 -11.57 5.48 16.37
N SER A 180 -11.57 4.46 17.23
CA SER A 180 -12.75 4.11 18.04
C SER A 180 -12.84 5.04 19.24
N PHE A 181 -13.97 5.76 19.34
CA PHE A 181 -14.32 6.64 20.47
C PHE A 181 -15.08 5.87 21.55
#